data_AF-A0A519BQQ3-F1
#
_entry.id   AF-A0A519BQQ3-F1
#
_cell.length_a   1.000
_cell.length_b   1.000
_cell.length_c   1.000
_cell.angle_alpha   90.00
_cell.angle_beta   90.00
_cell.angle_gamma   90.00
#
_symmetry.space_group_name_H-M   'P 1'
#
loop_
_entity.id
_entity.type
_entity.pdbx_description
1 polymer ?
#
loop_
_entity_poly.entity_id
_entity_poly.type
_entity_poly.pdbx_seq_one_letter_code
_entity_poly.pdbx_strand_id
1 'polypeptide(L)' 'MMDKFTKEKRSEIMSNIRSQNTKVEILVFRELRKRKIYFQKHYKKAIGNPDIALPRKKKAVFIDGDFWHGYQFSKLK' A
#
# COMPACT_ATOMS: atom_id res chain seq x y z
N MET A 1 -1.46 -7.53 -25.38
CA MET A 1 -2.89 -7.46 -25.01
C MET A 1 -3.34 -6.03 -25.18
N MET A 2 -4.41 -5.77 -25.94
CA MET A 2 -4.88 -4.40 -26.21
C MET A 2 -5.56 -3.84 -24.96
N ASP A 3 -5.32 -2.56 -24.66
CA ASP A 3 -6.00 -1.91 -23.54
C ASP A 3 -7.50 -1.84 -23.83
N LYS A 4 -8.32 -2.16 -22.83
CA LYS A 4 -9.79 -2.11 -22.96
C LYS A 4 -10.31 -0.67 -22.95
N PHE A 5 -9.49 0.29 -22.54
CA PHE A 5 -9.86 1.69 -22.39
C PHE A 5 -9.19 2.57 -23.43
N THR A 6 -9.86 3.66 -23.80
CA THR A 6 -9.25 4.73 -24.60
C THR A 6 -8.13 5.41 -23.80
N LYS A 7 -7.23 6.10 -24.50
CA LYS A 7 -6.09 6.78 -23.88
C LYS A 7 -6.54 7.82 -22.83
N GLU A 8 -7.59 8.60 -23.12
CA GLU A 8 -8.11 9.56 -22.13
C GLU A 8 -8.67 8.83 -20.91
N LYS A 9 -9.45 7.76 -21.13
CA LYS A 9 -10.07 7.04 -20.03
C LYS A 9 -9.05 6.36 -19.13
N ARG A 10 -7.96 5.84 -19.70
CA ARG A 10 -6.83 5.31 -18.92
C ARG A 10 -6.12 6.39 -18.11
N SER A 11 -5.90 7.57 -18.69
CA SER A 11 -5.30 8.70 -17.97
C SER A 11 -6.15 9.12 -16.78
N GLU A 12 -7.48 9.16 -16.94
CA GLU A 12 -8.43 9.43 -15.86
C GLU A 12 -8.43 8.34 -14.78
N ILE A 13 -8.37 7.06 -15.18
CA ILE A 13 -8.30 5.96 -14.21
C ILE A 13 -7.00 6.05 -13.40
N MET A 14 -5.86 6.25 -14.07
CA MET A 14 -4.56 6.33 -13.41
C MET A 14 -4.45 7.53 -12.47
N SER A 15 -5.04 8.69 -12.81
CA SER A 15 -5.02 9.87 -11.93
C SER A 15 -5.82 9.68 -10.64
N ASN A 16 -6.81 8.78 -10.65
CA ASN A 16 -7.59 8.44 -9.47
C ASN A 16 -6.87 7.47 -8.52
N ILE A 17 -5.79 6.82 -8.95
CA ILE A 17 -5.04 5.86 -8.13
C ILE A 17 -4.12 6.64 -7.19
N ARG A 18 -4.47 6.62 -5.91
CA ARG A 18 -3.69 7.27 -4.86
C ARG A 18 -2.55 6.37 -4.38
N SER A 19 -1.41 6.98 -4.09
CA SER A 19 -0.22 6.31 -3.54
C SER A 19 -0.31 6.03 -2.04
N GLN A 20 -1.30 6.58 -1.34
CA GLN A 20 -1.48 6.47 0.11
C GLN A 20 -2.96 6.46 0.47
N ASN A 21 -3.27 5.92 1.65
CA ASN A 21 -4.63 5.77 2.17
C ASN A 21 -5.52 4.99 1.20
N THR A 22 -4.97 3.92 0.61
CA THR A 22 -5.77 2.97 -0.15
C THR A 22 -6.84 2.34 0.74
N LYS A 23 -7.89 1.78 0.13
CA LYS A 23 -8.96 1.10 0.89
C LYS A 23 -8.40 0.00 1.81
N VAL A 24 -7.36 -0.70 1.37
CA VAL A 24 -6.70 -1.78 2.14
C VAL A 24 -5.97 -1.20 3.35
N GLU A 25 -5.15 -0.16 3.17
CA GLU A 25 -4.49 0.53 4.29
C GLU A 25 -5.48 1.02 5.34
N ILE A 26 -6.58 1.67 4.91
CA ILE A 26 -7.61 2.19 5.82
C ILE A 26 -8.23 1.06 6.64
N LEU A 27 -8.52 -0.09 6.02
CA LEU A 27 -9.05 -1.26 6.71
C LEU A 27 -8.08 -1.77 7.77
N VAL A 28 -6.79 -1.91 7.43
CA VAL A 28 -5.75 -2.35 8.38
C VAL A 28 -5.59 -1.35 9.51
N PHE A 29 -5.53 -0.05 9.22
CA PHE A 29 -5.44 0.99 10.25
C PHE A 29 -6.65 0.99 11.19
N ARG A 30 -7.84 0.70 10.67
CA ARG A 30 -9.06 0.60 11.48
C ARG A 30 -8.98 -0.61 12.40
N GLU A 31 -8.51 -1.75 11.90
CA GLU A 31 -8.39 -2.98 12.68
C GLU A 31 -7.31 -2.88 13.77
N LEU A 32 -6.16 -2.28 13.45
CA LEU A 32 -5.10 -2.02 14.45
C LEU A 32 -5.59 -1.08 15.56
N ARG A 33 -6.35 -0.04 15.22
CA ARG A 33 -6.96 0.86 16.21
C ARG A 33 -7.97 0.13 17.09
N LYS A 34 -8.83 -0.72 16.52
CA LYS A 34 -9.77 -1.56 17.29
C LYS A 34 -9.05 -2.46 18.29
N ARG A 35 -7.90 -3.00 17.90
CA ARG A 35 -7.05 -3.86 18.75
C ARG A 35 -6.17 -3.09 19.76
N LYS A 36 -6.34 -1.77 19.88
CA LYS A 36 -5.53 -0.89 20.77
C LYS A 36 -4.02 -0.98 20.49
N ILE A 37 -3.65 -1.25 19.24
CA ILE A 37 -2.25 -1.23 18.81
C ILE A 37 -1.89 0.18 18.40
N TYR A 38 -0.88 0.75 19.05
CA TYR A 38 -0.32 2.05 18.67
C TYR A 38 0.70 1.86 17.53
N PHE A 39 0.52 2.62 16.45
CA PHE A 39 1.37 2.60 15.27
C PHE A 39 1.49 4.00 14.65
N GLN A 40 2.60 4.24 13.97
CA GLN A 40 2.80 5.42 13.14
C GLN A 40 2.46 5.07 11.69
N LYS A 41 1.74 5.96 11.01
CA LYS A 41 1.43 5.84 9.58
C LYS A 41 2.54 6.48 8.75
N HIS A 42 2.84 5.91 7.58
CA HIS A 42 3.79 6.43 6.58
C HIS A 42 5.05 7.01 7.22
N TYR A 43 5.83 6.14 7.86
CA TYR A 43 6.91 6.55 8.74
C TYR A 43 8.17 6.92 7.94
N LYS A 44 8.24 8.19 7.51
CA LYS A 44 9.32 8.75 6.70
C LYS A 44 10.73 8.69 7.33
N LYS A 45 10.82 8.46 8.64
CA LYS A 45 12.10 8.36 9.35
C LYS A 45 12.77 6.99 9.17
N ALA A 46 12.05 5.97 8.69
CA ALA A 46 12.63 4.69 8.34
C ALA A 46 12.87 4.59 6.83
N ILE A 47 13.96 3.92 6.47
CA ILE A 47 14.27 3.56 5.08
C ILE A 47 13.11 2.75 4.50
N GLY A 48 12.71 3.07 3.27
CA GLY A 48 11.57 2.43 2.60
C GLY A 48 10.20 3.02 2.94
N ASN A 49 10.10 3.97 3.87
CA ASN A 49 8.85 4.66 4.24
C ASN A 49 7.66 3.69 4.48
N PRO A 50 7.75 2.81 5.49
CA PRO A 50 6.72 1.80 5.75
C PRO A 50 5.36 2.43 6.04
N ASP A 51 4.29 1.79 5.56
CA ASP A 51 2.91 2.22 5.78
C ASP A 51 2.54 2.21 7.25
N ILE A 52 3.04 1.22 7.99
CA ILE A 52 2.85 1.07 9.42
C ILE A 52 4.22 0.83 10.07
N ALA A 53 4.57 1.70 11.02
CA ALA A 53 5.72 1.48 11.88
C ALA A 53 5.31 1.34 13.34
N LEU A 54 5.96 0.41 14.04
CA LEU A 54 5.93 0.28 15.49
C LEU A 54 7.34 0.53 16.05
N PRO A 55 7.77 1.80 16.21
CA PRO A 55 9.14 2.13 16.59
C PRO A 55 9.58 1.44 17.88
N ARG A 56 8.71 1.38 18.89
CA ARG A 56 9.00 0.73 20.18
C ARG A 56 9.27 -0.77 20.06
N LYS A 57 8.67 -1.43 19.06
CA LYS A 57 8.84 -2.86 18.80
C LYS A 57 9.88 -3.14 17.70
N LYS A 58 10.48 -2.11 17.10
CA LYS A 58 11.35 -2.20 15.93
C LYS A 58 10.74 -3.03 14.79
N LYS A 59 9.42 -2.89 14.56
CA LYS A 59 8.69 -3.57 13.49
C LYS A 59 8.19 -2.57 12.46
N ALA A 60 8.33 -2.92 11.18
CA ALA A 60 7.78 -2.20 10.04
C ALA A 60 6.88 -3.15 9.25
N VAL A 61 5.78 -2.64 8.71
CA VAL A 61 4.84 -3.38 7.88
C VAL A 61 4.54 -2.55 6.64
N PHE A 62 4.66 -3.19 5.48
CA PHE A 62 4.36 -2.64 4.17
C PHE A 62 3.05 -3.26 3.67
N ILE A 63 2.16 -2.44 3.12
CA ILE A 63 0.87 -2.85 2.57
C ILE A 63 0.94 -2.64 1.06
N ASP A 64 1.37 -3.68 0.37
CA ASP A 64 1.60 -3.64 -1.06
C ASP A 64 0.51 -4.39 -1.83
N GLY A 65 0.00 -3.76 -2.88
CA GLY A 65 -0.92 -4.41 -3.81
C GLY A 65 -0.18 -5.23 -4.87
N ASP A 66 -0.62 -6.46 -5.09
CA ASP A 66 -0.06 -7.40 -6.08
C ASP A 66 0.00 -6.84 -7.51
N PHE A 67 -0.92 -5.95 -7.86
CA PHE A 67 -0.97 -5.32 -9.19
C PHE A 67 0.25 -4.44 -9.48
N TRP A 68 0.81 -3.80 -8.45
CA TRP A 68 1.94 -2.87 -8.60
C TRP A 68 3.28 -3.51 -8.22
N HIS A 69 3.27 -4.45 -7.27
CA HIS A 69 4.48 -5.06 -6.73
C HIS A 69 4.79 -6.45 -7.30
N GLY A 70 4.02 -6.89 -8.31
CA GLY A 70 4.24 -8.14 -9.01
C GLY A 70 3.65 -9.34 -8.26
N TYR A 71 2.48 -9.77 -8.71
CA TYR A 71 1.91 -11.05 -8.31
C TYR A 71 2.90 -12.19 -8.64
N GLN A 72 3.31 -12.96 -7.64
CA GLN A 72 4.22 -14.13 -7.75
C GLN A 72 5.66 -13.83 -8.20
N PHE A 73 6.36 -12.91 -7.54
CA PHE A 73 7.81 -12.73 -7.72
C PHE A 73 8.60 -14.07 -7.61
N SER A 74 8.12 -15.01 -6.80
CA SER A 74 8.72 -16.34 -6.62
C SER A 74 8.48 -17.33 -7.78
N LYS A 75 7.52 -17.10 -8.69
CA LYS A 75 7.28 -17.96 -9.87
C LYS A 75 7.92 -17.44 -11.16
N LEU A 76 8.57 -16.28 -11.10
CA LEU A 76 9.32 -15.69 -12.21
C LEU A 76 10.81 -16.06 -12.19
N LYS A 77 11.20 -17.05 -11.38
CA LYS A 77 12.58 -17.53 -11.24
C LYS A 77 12.77 -18.87 -11.93
#